data_AF-A0A559JMJ4-F1
#
_entry.id   AF-A0A559JMJ4-F1
#
_cell.length_a   1.000
_cell.length_b   1.000
_cell.length_c   1.000
_cell.angle_alpha   90.00
_cell.angle_beta   90.00
_cell.angle_gamma   90.00
#
_symmetry.space_group_name_H-M   'P 1'
#
loop_
_entity.id
_entity.type
_entity.pdbx_description
1 polymer ?
#
loop_
_entity_poly.entity_id
_entity_poly.type
_entity_poly.pdbx_seq_one_letter_code
_entity_poly.pdbx_strand_id
1 'polypeptide(L)'
;MNKRKAAEVYPFLEAYIARKEEQIAEIEQVVERYEKKRLMEERSYQSMSAFRRMFTGKKPDHHLAVEYIHYVKRPMEQIRKLRQEIENARAIMKESKPTDLVDVSEELEKELV
;
A
#
# COMPACT_ATOMS: atom_id res chain seq x y z
N MET A 1 8.64 12.54 -24.23
CA MET A 1 7.88 11.29 -24.41
C MET A 1 8.66 10.41 -25.37
N ASN A 2 9.22 9.31 -24.88
CA ASN A 2 9.97 8.36 -25.68
C ASN A 2 9.05 7.21 -26.09
N LYS A 3 9.06 6.88 -27.39
CA LYS A 3 8.22 5.83 -27.97
C LYS A 3 9.02 4.54 -28.04
N ARG A 4 8.55 3.49 -27.36
CA ARG A 4 9.14 2.13 -27.42
C ARG A 4 8.11 1.13 -27.93
N LYS A 5 8.57 0.04 -28.54
CA LYS A 5 7.66 -1.04 -28.97
C LYS A 5 7.06 -1.70 -27.74
N ALA A 6 5.75 -1.95 -27.76
CA ALA A 6 5.02 -2.61 -26.69
C ALA A 6 5.69 -3.94 -26.27
N ALA A 7 6.11 -4.77 -27.23
CA ALA A 7 6.78 -6.04 -26.96
C ALA A 7 8.08 -5.95 -26.15
N GLU A 8 8.82 -4.84 -26.25
CA GLU A 8 10.07 -4.63 -25.49
C GLU A 8 9.79 -4.16 -24.05
N VAL A 9 8.61 -3.60 -23.81
CA VAL A 9 8.22 -2.98 -22.54
C VAL A 9 7.35 -3.92 -21.68
N TYR A 10 6.68 -4.91 -22.28
CA TYR A 10 5.79 -5.82 -21.56
C TYR A 10 6.46 -6.63 -20.44
N PRO A 11 7.63 -7.28 -20.64
CA PRO A 11 8.28 -8.01 -19.56
C PRO A 11 8.66 -7.11 -18.38
N PHE A 12 9.03 -5.85 -18.68
CA PHE A 12 9.30 -4.85 -17.66
C PHE A 12 8.02 -4.46 -16.91
N LEU A 13 6.91 -4.20 -17.61
CA LEU A 13 5.64 -3.85 -16.98
C LEU A 13 5.12 -4.98 -16.09
N GLU A 14 5.29 -6.24 -16.48
CA GLU A 14 4.96 -7.39 -15.64
C GLU A 14 5.78 -7.41 -14.34
N ALA A 15 7.10 -7.24 -14.44
CA ALA A 15 7.97 -7.15 -13.27
C ALA A 15 7.65 -5.94 -12.38
N TYR A 16 7.34 -4.79 -13.00
CA TYR A 16 6.91 -3.57 -12.31
C TYR A 16 5.61 -3.79 -11.54
N ILE A 17 4.59 -4.38 -12.17
CA ILE A 17 3.31 -4.71 -11.53
C ILE A 17 3.55 -5.66 -10.36
N ALA A 18 4.30 -6.75 -10.56
CA ALA A 18 4.59 -7.72 -9.51
C ALA A 18 5.28 -7.07 -8.30
N ARG A 19 6.26 -6.19 -8.53
CA ARG A 19 6.95 -5.47 -7.45
C ARG A 19 6.01 -4.54 -6.67
N LYS A 20 5.09 -3.86 -7.36
CA LYS A 20 4.11 -2.96 -6.73
C LYS A 20 3.06 -3.76 -5.94
N GLU A 21 2.67 -4.95 -6.42
CA GLU A 21 1.81 -5.88 -5.69
C GLU A 21 2.48 -6.41 -4.41
N GLU A 22 3.77 -6.74 -4.48
CA GLU A 22 4.56 -7.12 -3.30
C GLU A 22 4.62 -5.98 -2.28
N GLN A 23 4.89 -4.75 -2.72
CA GLN A 23 4.85 -3.56 -1.85
C GLN A 23 3.49 -3.35 -1.19
N ILE A 24 2.39 -3.57 -1.91
CA ILE A 24 1.04 -3.51 -1.32
C ILE A 24 0.90 -4.57 -0.22
N ALA A 25 1.31 -5.81 -0.49
CA ALA A 25 1.21 -6.91 0.48
C ALA A 25 2.05 -6.64 1.76
N GLU A 26 3.24 -6.06 1.62
CA GLU A 26 4.07 -5.65 2.75
C GLU A 26 3.38 -4.58 3.61
N ILE A 27 2.81 -3.55 2.98
CA ILE A 27 2.08 -2.49 3.69
C ILE A 27 0.84 -3.07 4.39
N GLU A 28 0.10 -3.94 3.72
CA GLU A 28 -1.07 -4.62 4.29
C GLU A 28 -0.69 -5.44 5.53
N GLN A 29 0.42 -6.18 5.50
CA GLN A 29 0.93 -6.89 6.69
C GLN A 29 1.26 -5.96 7.85
N VAL A 30 1.85 -4.79 7.58
CA VAL A 30 2.18 -3.83 8.64
C VAL A 30 0.90 -3.30 9.31
N VAL A 31 -0.11 -2.96 8.51
CA VAL A 31 -1.43 -2.53 8.99
C VAL A 31 -2.08 -3.64 9.82
N GLU A 32 -2.11 -4.88 9.32
CA GLU A 32 -2.71 -6.02 10.01
C GLU A 32 -2.07 -6.27 11.38
N ARG A 33 -0.73 -6.21 11.46
CA ARG A 33 -0.01 -6.37 12.73
C ARG A 33 -0.38 -5.28 13.72
N TYR A 34 -0.52 -4.03 13.28
CA TYR A 34 -0.96 -2.92 14.13
C TYR A 34 -2.37 -3.15 14.65
N GLU A 35 -3.33 -3.50 13.78
CA GLU A 35 -4.72 -3.72 14.17
C GLU A 35 -4.86 -4.90 15.14
N LYS A 36 -4.14 -6.00 14.88
CA LYS A 36 -4.12 -7.17 15.78
C LYS A 36 -3.60 -6.80 17.17
N LYS A 37 -2.52 -6.04 17.24
CA LYS A 37 -1.96 -5.54 18.51
C LYS A 37 -2.97 -4.64 19.24
N ARG A 38 -3.57 -3.68 18.53
CA ARG A 38 -4.59 -2.77 19.09
C ARG A 38 -5.78 -3.53 19.65
N LEU A 39 -6.27 -4.54 18.94
CA LEU A 39 -7.39 -5.36 19.37
C LEU A 39 -7.05 -6.19 20.62
N MET A 40 -5.82 -6.71 20.72
CA MET A 40 -5.36 -7.40 21.91
C MET A 40 -5.28 -6.45 23.13
N GLU A 41 -4.74 -5.25 22.94
CA GLU A 41 -4.69 -4.22 23.98
C GLU A 41 -6.10 -3.84 24.45
N GLU A 42 -7.03 -3.62 23.53
CA GLU A 42 -8.42 -3.29 23.84
C GLU A 42 -9.13 -4.42 24.60
N ARG A 43 -8.99 -5.68 24.15
CA ARG A 43 -9.53 -6.85 24.84
C ARG A 43 -8.93 -7.03 26.24
N SER A 44 -7.63 -6.79 26.39
CA SER A 44 -6.96 -6.88 27.69
C SER A 44 -7.47 -5.81 28.67
N TYR A 45 -7.74 -4.60 28.18
CA TYR A 45 -8.30 -3.53 29.00
C TYR A 45 -9.75 -3.84 29.41
N GLN A 46 -10.57 -4.34 28.48
CA GLN A 46 -11.96 -4.73 28.75
C GLN A 46 -12.07 -5.90 29.72
N SER A 47 -11.12 -6.86 29.71
CA SER A 47 -11.11 -8.00 30.63
C SER A 47 -10.63 -7.66 32.04
N MET A 48 -10.06 -6.47 32.27
CA MET A 48 -9.65 -6.02 33.60
C MET A 48 -10.85 -5.64 34.50
N SER A 49 -10.74 -5.98 35.78
CA SER A 49 -11.68 -5.53 36.81
C SER A 49 -11.71 -3.99 36.89
N ALA A 50 -12.83 -3.44 37.34
CA ALA A 50 -13.02 -1.98 37.43
C ALA A 50 -11.94 -1.30 38.29
N PHE A 51 -11.56 -1.95 39.40
CA PHE A 51 -10.46 -1.48 40.27
C PHE A 51 -9.14 -1.43 39.49
N ARG A 52 -8.77 -2.50 38.77
CA ARG A 52 -7.52 -2.54 38.00
C ARG A 52 -7.50 -1.54 36.85
N ARG A 53 -8.63 -1.28 36.18
CA ARG A 53 -8.77 -0.24 35.14
C ARG A 53 -8.55 1.17 35.67
N MET A 54 -8.97 1.43 36.92
CA MET A 54 -8.80 2.74 37.55
C MET A 54 -7.32 3.09 37.77
N PHE A 55 -6.45 2.10 38.01
CA PHE A 55 -5.01 2.31 38.23
C PHE A 55 -4.16 2.20 36.96
N THR A 56 -4.63 1.55 35.88
CA THR A 56 -3.82 1.34 34.68
C THR A 56 -3.81 2.52 33.70
N GLY A 57 -4.66 3.54 33.88
CA GLY A 57 -4.65 4.78 33.10
C GLY A 57 -4.84 4.55 31.60
N LYS A 58 -6.07 4.70 31.10
CA LYS A 58 -6.36 4.59 29.65
C LYS A 58 -5.53 5.63 28.88
N LYS A 59 -4.85 5.22 27.80
CA LYS A 59 -4.24 6.16 26.85
C LYS A 59 -5.30 7.20 26.40
N PRO A 60 -4.99 8.50 26.37
CA PRO A 60 -5.93 9.51 25.90
C PRO A 60 -6.35 9.26 24.45
N ASP A 61 -7.63 9.52 24.13
CA ASP A 61 -8.22 9.19 22.83
C ASP A 61 -7.51 9.89 21.65
N HIS A 62 -6.89 11.06 21.88
CA HIS A 62 -6.10 11.75 20.86
C HIS A 62 -4.85 10.98 20.42
N HIS A 63 -4.16 10.28 21.34
CA HIS A 63 -2.99 9.48 20.97
C HIS A 63 -3.38 8.28 20.09
N LEU A 64 -4.53 7.67 20.37
CA LEU A 64 -5.06 6.57 19.56
C LEU A 64 -5.40 7.05 18.14
N ALA A 65 -5.96 8.24 17.98
CA ALA A 65 -6.27 8.81 16.68
C ALA A 65 -4.99 9.10 15.85
N VAL A 66 -3.94 9.64 16.48
CA VAL A 66 -2.66 9.89 15.82
C VAL A 66 -2.00 8.59 15.39
N GLU A 67 -1.96 7.59 16.27
CA GLU A 67 -1.44 6.26 15.95
C GLU A 67 -2.22 5.65 14.76
N TYR A 68 -3.55 5.73 14.76
CA TYR A 68 -4.37 5.20 13.67
C TYR A 68 -4.11 5.91 12.33
N ILE A 69 -3.94 7.23 12.34
CA ILE A 69 -3.60 7.98 11.12
C ILE A 69 -2.24 7.49 10.57
N HIS A 70 -1.27 7.29 11.44
CA HIS A 70 0.08 6.91 11.05
C HIS A 70 0.17 5.46 10.57
N TYR A 71 -0.42 4.52 11.30
CA TYR A 71 -0.27 3.09 11.06
C TYR A 71 -1.35 2.48 10.17
N VAL A 72 -2.45 3.19 9.91
CA VAL A 72 -3.53 2.68 9.06
C VAL A 72 -3.83 3.66 7.92
N LYS A 73 -4.21 4.90 8.23
CA LYS A 73 -4.72 5.82 7.19
C LYS A 73 -3.67 6.14 6.12
N ARG A 74 -2.46 6.55 6.52
CA ARG A 74 -1.37 6.87 5.58
C ARG A 74 -0.92 5.64 4.76
N PRO A 75 -0.69 4.46 5.37
CA PRO A 75 -0.45 3.22 4.64
C PRO A 75 -1.53 2.89 3.60
N MET A 76 -2.80 3.03 3.96
CA MET A 76 -3.91 2.77 3.03
C MET A 76 -3.96 3.79 1.88
N GLU A 77 -3.59 5.05 2.13
CA GLU A 77 -3.41 6.05 1.07
C GLU A 77 -2.26 5.70 0.13
N GLN A 78 -1.16 5.14 0.64
CA GLN A 78 -0.05 4.63 -0.18
C GLN A 78 -0.51 3.45 -1.05
N ILE A 79 -1.23 2.48 -0.49
CA ILE A 79 -1.81 1.36 -1.25
C ILE A 79 -2.70 1.86 -2.38
N ARG A 80 -3.53 2.89 -2.15
CA ARG A 80 -4.38 3.46 -3.20
C ARG A 80 -3.57 4.01 -4.37
N LYS A 81 -2.45 4.70 -4.09
CA LYS A 81 -1.54 5.20 -5.14
C LYS A 81 -0.90 4.06 -5.91
N LEU A 82 -0.37 3.06 -5.21
CA LEU A 82 0.23 1.87 -5.82
C LEU A 82 -0.77 1.11 -6.71
N ARG A 83 -2.03 0.99 -6.28
CA ARG A 83 -3.09 0.37 -7.08
C ARG A 83 -3.41 1.16 -8.34
N GLN A 84 -3.41 2.50 -8.27
CA GLN A 84 -3.59 3.35 -9.44
C GLN A 84 -2.42 3.19 -10.43
N GLU A 85 -1.18 3.11 -9.93
CA GLU A 85 0.00 2.87 -10.77
C GLU A 85 -0.08 1.50 -11.48
N ILE A 86 -0.51 0.46 -10.78
CA ILE A 86 -0.73 -0.88 -11.36
C ILE A 86 -1.84 -0.82 -12.42
N GLU A 87 -2.95 -0.14 -12.14
CA GLU A 87 -4.06 -0.01 -13.10
C GLU A 87 -3.61 0.69 -14.38
N ASN A 88 -2.83 1.76 -14.25
CA ASN A 88 -2.24 2.47 -15.38
C ASN A 88 -1.30 1.55 -16.19
N ALA A 89 -0.42 0.80 -15.52
CA ALA A 89 0.47 -0.16 -16.17
C ALA A 89 -0.30 -1.27 -16.91
N ARG A 90 -1.38 -1.79 -16.29
CA ARG A 90 -2.27 -2.80 -16.90
C ARG A 90 -3.06 -2.23 -18.08
N ALA A 91 -3.50 -0.98 -18.02
CA ALA A 91 -4.18 -0.31 -19.13
C ALA A 91 -3.26 -0.19 -20.35
N ILE A 92 -2.01 0.20 -20.13
CA ILE A 92 -0.97 0.25 -21.19
C ILE A 92 -0.84 -1.12 -21.87
N MET A 93 -0.72 -2.21 -21.10
CA MET A 93 -0.61 -3.57 -21.67
C MET A 93 -1.86 -4.03 -22.42
N LYS A 94 -3.05 -3.61 -21.98
CA LYS A 94 -4.34 -4.05 -22.55
C LYS A 94 -4.70 -3.30 -23.83
N GLU A 95 -4.36 -2.02 -23.91
CA GLU A 95 -4.74 -1.15 -25.04
C GLU A 95 -3.74 -1.21 -26.20
N SER A 96 -2.50 -1.66 -25.96
CA SER A 96 -1.49 -1.76 -27.00
C SER A 96 -1.39 -3.16 -27.63
N LYS A 97 -1.23 -3.20 -28.95
CA LYS A 97 -0.79 -4.41 -29.65
C LYS A 97 0.74 -4.53 -29.55
N PRO A 98 1.33 -5.73 -29.66
CA PRO A 98 2.79 -5.93 -29.53
C PRO A 98 3.64 -5.07 -30.49
N THR A 99 3.07 -4.67 -31.63
CA THR A 99 3.69 -3.81 -32.65
C THR A 99 3.49 -2.31 -32.42
N ASP A 100 2.63 -1.91 -31.49
CA ASP A 100 2.30 -0.51 -31.26
C ASP A 100 3.42 0.19 -30.49
N LEU A 101 3.57 1.49 -30.78
CA LEU A 101 4.49 2.37 -30.07
C LEU A 101 3.79 2.89 -28.82
N VAL A 102 4.29 2.48 -27.66
CA VAL A 102 3.80 2.94 -26.36
C VAL A 102 4.57 4.19 -25.96
N ASP A 103 3.83 5.23 -25.60
CA ASP A 103 4.41 6.41 -24.97
C ASP A 103 4.76 6.09 -23.53
N VAL A 104 6.05 6.04 -23.23
CA VAL A 104 6.57 5.80 -21.88
C VAL A 104 6.72 7.15 -21.17
N SER A 105 6.15 7.28 -19.97
CA SER A 105 6.32 8.47 -19.13
C SER A 105 7.76 8.55 -18.61
N GLU A 106 8.24 9.75 -18.26
CA GLU A 106 9.60 9.95 -17.73
C GLU A 106 9.84 9.18 -16.41
N GLU A 107 8.78 8.91 -15.64
CA GLU A 107 8.85 8.12 -14.41
C GLU A 107 9.07 6.63 -14.70
N LEU A 108 8.33 6.08 -15.67
CA LEU A 108 8.54 4.71 -16.15
C LEU A 108 9.91 4.54 -16.81
N GLU A 109 10.39 5.56 -17.52
CA GLU A 109 11.71 5.52 -18.16
C GLU A 109 12.85 5.50 -17.13
N LYS A 110 12.70 6.19 -16.00
CA LYS A 110 13.66 6.13 -14.89
C LYS A 110 13.70 4.78 -14.19
N GLU A 111 12.60 4.02 -14.21
CA GLU A 111 12.59 2.66 -13.67
C GLU A 111 13.06 1.61 -14.69
N LEU A 112 13.08 1.94 -15.99
CA LEU A 112 13.54 1.08 -17.09
C LEU A 112 15.07 1.05 -17.29
N VAL A 113 15.82 1.99 -16.72
CA VAL A 113 17.29 2.16 -16.84
C VAL A 113 17.97 1.81 -15.53
#